data_AF-A0A7C2C4X4-F1
#
_entry.id   AF-A0A7C2C4X4-F1
#
_cell.length_a   1.000
_cell.length_b   1.000
_cell.length_c   1.000
_cell.angle_alpha   90.00
_cell.angle_beta   90.00
_cell.angle_gamma   90.00
#
_symmetry.space_group_name_H-M   'P 1'
#
loop_
_entity.id
_entity.type
_entity.pdbx_description
1 polymer ?
#
loop_
_entity_poly.entity_id
_entity_poly.type
_entity_poly.pdbx_seq_one_letter_code
_entity_poly.pdbx_strand_id
1 'polypeptide(L)'
;MNGYWGRSELLDEVLRRLKADDIRFLNLQFTDIVGLVKSVTIPAEQLPEVVERGHWFDGSAIEGFARVAEADMYLVPDLSTYAVIPWMRGETATARLICWVFTPAGEPFAGDPRYVLLRAVKAARELGFEYRTAPEVEFFLFRRDDAGQIAPLPHDQASYFDFTTDLAIQVRQEMVRTLQIMGVRVEASHHELAAGQHELDLAMTEAIASADQTVTLRYALKAVAQAHNLHVTFMPKPIQGTYGSGMHIHQGLFDAETGRNVFADPNDEYGLSEVGRYFVAGQLYHARAITAVTSPLVN
;
A
#
# COMPACT_ATOMS: atom_id res chain seq x y z
N MET A 1 10.18 -13.51 -22.01
CA MET A 1 9.84 -12.96 -20.68
C MET A 1 9.35 -11.54 -20.86
N ASN A 2 8.02 -11.34 -20.82
CA ASN A 2 7.33 -10.09 -21.20
C ASN A 2 7.52 -8.98 -20.16
N GLY A 3 8.06 -7.82 -20.58
CA GLY A 3 7.77 -6.43 -20.15
C GLY A 3 7.78 -5.99 -18.66
N TYR A 4 7.43 -6.86 -17.72
CA TYR A 4 7.19 -6.58 -16.30
C TYR A 4 8.31 -7.09 -15.37
N TRP A 5 9.21 -7.94 -15.86
CA TRP A 5 10.01 -8.82 -15.01
C TRP A 5 11.53 -8.54 -15.03
N GLY A 6 11.92 -7.32 -15.43
CA GLY A 6 13.31 -6.90 -15.46
C GLY A 6 13.67 -6.28 -16.80
N ARG A 7 13.86 -4.96 -16.81
CA ARG A 7 14.50 -4.25 -17.92
C ARG A 7 15.94 -4.02 -17.49
N SER A 8 16.93 -4.44 -18.28
CA SER A 8 18.35 -4.24 -17.97
C SER A 8 18.67 -2.79 -17.60
N GLU A 9 18.04 -1.84 -18.29
CA GLU A 9 18.19 -0.40 -18.03
C GLU A 9 17.71 0.04 -16.64
N LEU A 10 16.66 -0.61 -16.12
CA LEU A 10 16.11 -0.31 -14.80
C LEU A 10 16.99 -0.88 -13.68
N LEU A 11 17.64 -2.01 -13.91
CA LEU A 11 18.64 -2.56 -13.00
C LEU A 11 19.82 -1.59 -12.85
N ASP A 12 20.36 -1.09 -13.96
CA ASP A 12 21.47 -0.14 -13.93
C ASP A 12 21.10 1.17 -13.19
N GLU A 13 19.87 1.66 -13.37
CA GLU A 13 19.34 2.80 -12.62
C GLU A 13 19.28 2.50 -11.11
N VAL A 14 18.70 1.36 -10.71
CA VAL A 14 18.60 1.00 -9.28
C VAL A 14 19.99 0.81 -8.68
N LEU A 15 20.94 0.17 -9.37
CA LEU A 15 22.31 0.01 -8.90
C LEU A 15 23.04 1.35 -8.71
N ARG A 16 22.77 2.34 -9.59
CA ARG A 16 23.26 3.71 -9.39
C ARG A 16 22.64 4.36 -8.16
N ARG A 17 21.33 4.21 -7.96
CA ARG A 17 20.62 4.75 -6.78
C ARG A 17 21.12 4.13 -5.48
N LEU A 18 21.34 2.81 -5.43
CA LEU A 18 21.91 2.14 -4.26
C LEU A 18 23.24 2.75 -3.81
N LYS A 19 24.12 3.07 -4.77
CA LYS A 19 25.40 3.72 -4.49
C LYS A 19 25.22 5.17 -4.04
N ALA A 20 24.35 5.93 -4.71
CA ALA A 20 24.09 7.33 -4.39
C ALA A 20 23.44 7.51 -3.00
N ASP A 21 22.59 6.56 -2.60
CA ASP A 21 21.85 6.56 -1.34
C ASP A 21 22.62 5.84 -0.20
N ASP A 22 23.86 5.39 -0.44
CA ASP A 22 24.70 4.60 0.49
C ASP A 22 23.98 3.40 1.11
N ILE A 23 23.32 2.61 0.26
CA ILE A 23 22.54 1.44 0.67
C ILE A 23 23.45 0.22 0.83
N ARG A 24 23.36 -0.43 1.99
CA ARG A 24 24.02 -1.73 2.26
C ARG A 24 23.08 -2.91 2.28
N PHE A 25 21.84 -2.68 2.65
CA PHE A 25 20.84 -3.73 2.79
C PHE A 25 19.59 -3.42 1.98
N LEU A 26 19.01 -4.46 1.41
CA LEU A 26 17.75 -4.42 0.69
C LEU A 26 16.72 -5.31 1.37
N ASN A 27 15.59 -4.73 1.72
CA ASN A 27 14.41 -5.45 2.16
C ASN A 27 13.57 -5.82 0.94
N LEU A 28 13.57 -7.11 0.59
CA LEU A 28 12.64 -7.70 -0.36
C LEU A 28 11.30 -7.85 0.36
N GLN A 29 10.27 -7.12 -0.08
CA GLN A 29 8.97 -7.06 0.58
C GLN A 29 7.89 -7.71 -0.26
N PHE A 30 6.96 -8.43 0.36
CA PHE A 30 5.76 -8.95 -0.30
C PHE A 30 4.61 -8.98 0.69
N THR A 31 3.38 -9.23 0.22
CA THR A 31 2.18 -9.19 1.06
C THR A 31 1.52 -10.56 1.11
N ASP A 32 1.13 -11.02 2.30
CA ASP A 32 0.36 -12.25 2.48
C ASP A 32 -1.16 -12.02 2.25
N ILE A 33 -1.96 -13.08 2.30
CA ILE A 33 -3.39 -12.99 1.97
C ILE A 33 -4.20 -12.12 2.93
N VAL A 34 -3.70 -11.88 4.15
CA VAL A 34 -4.36 -11.05 5.16
C VAL A 34 -3.87 -9.60 5.14
N GLY A 35 -3.04 -9.25 4.15
CA GLY A 35 -2.57 -7.89 3.94
C GLY A 35 -1.40 -7.50 4.85
N LEU A 36 -0.66 -8.45 5.42
CA LEU A 36 0.55 -8.17 6.20
C LEU A 36 1.79 -8.18 5.30
N VAL A 37 2.63 -7.16 5.47
CA VAL A 37 3.93 -7.10 4.81
C VAL A 37 4.88 -8.10 5.46
N LYS A 38 5.46 -8.95 4.61
CA LYS A 38 6.58 -9.84 4.93
C LYS A 38 7.83 -9.28 4.28
N SER A 39 8.98 -9.60 4.85
CA SER A 39 10.24 -9.18 4.25
C SER A 39 11.39 -10.13 4.53
N VAL A 40 12.32 -10.20 3.57
CA VAL A 40 13.64 -10.81 3.73
C VAL A 40 14.69 -9.74 3.41
N THR A 41 15.71 -9.62 4.27
CA THR A 41 16.81 -8.67 4.08
C THR A 41 18.00 -9.35 3.41
N ILE A 42 18.51 -8.75 2.34
CA ILE A 42 19.71 -9.20 1.63
C ILE A 42 20.78 -8.09 1.62
N PRO A 43 22.07 -8.45 1.51
CA PRO A 43 23.10 -7.48 1.13
C PRO A 43 22.80 -6.87 -0.25
N ALA A 44 22.97 -5.56 -0.41
CA ALA A 44 22.63 -4.86 -1.65
C ALA A 44 23.41 -5.36 -2.88
N GLU A 45 24.62 -5.90 -2.67
CA GLU A 45 25.46 -6.52 -3.71
C GLU A 45 24.84 -7.78 -4.34
N GLN A 46 23.88 -8.42 -3.67
CA GLN A 46 23.19 -9.60 -4.16
C GLN A 46 22.08 -9.27 -5.18
N LEU A 47 21.71 -7.98 -5.33
CA LEU A 47 20.59 -7.58 -6.20
C LEU A 47 20.71 -8.11 -7.64
N PRO A 48 21.87 -8.06 -8.33
CA PRO A 48 21.98 -8.59 -9.70
C PRO A 48 21.62 -10.07 -9.80
N GLU A 49 22.11 -10.90 -8.87
CA GLU A 49 21.80 -12.33 -8.86
C GLU A 49 20.31 -12.58 -8.53
N VAL A 50 19.76 -11.83 -7.59
CA VAL A 50 18.33 -11.93 -7.21
C VAL A 50 17.41 -11.51 -8.36
N VAL A 51 17.79 -10.54 -9.18
CA VAL A 51 17.02 -10.17 -10.38
C VAL A 51 17.06 -11.28 -11.43
N GLU A 52 18.18 -11.99 -11.57
CA GLU A 52 18.33 -13.06 -12.54
C GLU A 52 17.65 -14.37 -12.10
N ARG A 53 17.78 -14.74 -10.83
CA ARG A 53 17.42 -16.08 -10.32
C ARG A 53 16.29 -16.09 -9.31
N GLY A 54 15.87 -14.93 -8.83
CA GLY A 54 14.97 -14.80 -7.69
C GLY A 54 15.65 -15.08 -6.35
N HIS A 55 14.97 -14.74 -5.26
CA HIS A 55 15.39 -15.07 -3.90
C HIS A 55 14.45 -16.10 -3.27
N TRP A 56 14.96 -17.29 -2.99
CA TRP A 56 14.19 -18.41 -2.45
C TRP A 56 13.80 -18.22 -0.99
N PHE A 57 12.60 -18.64 -0.62
CA PHE A 57 12.10 -18.61 0.77
C PHE A 57 11.10 -19.74 1.02
N ASP A 58 10.88 -20.05 2.29
CA ASP A 58 9.87 -21.01 2.75
C ASP A 58 8.47 -20.36 2.78
N GLY A 59 7.66 -20.66 1.76
CA GLY A 59 6.28 -20.26 1.61
C GLY A 59 5.31 -20.94 2.59
N SER A 60 5.68 -22.05 3.21
CA SER A 60 4.80 -22.76 4.17
C SER A 60 4.57 -21.96 5.46
N ALA A 61 5.47 -21.04 5.78
CA ALA A 61 5.39 -20.13 6.92
C ALA A 61 4.51 -18.89 6.65
N ILE A 62 4.00 -18.73 5.43
CA ILE A 62 3.16 -17.59 5.05
C ILE A 62 1.69 -17.97 5.10
N GLU A 63 0.89 -17.17 5.80
CA GLU A 63 -0.54 -17.41 5.93
C GLU A 63 -1.21 -17.42 4.56
N GLY A 64 -1.96 -18.49 4.28
CA GLY A 64 -2.66 -18.67 3.00
C GLY A 64 -1.85 -19.28 1.85
N PHE A 65 -0.53 -19.41 1.96
CA PHE A 65 0.35 -19.77 0.83
C PHE A 65 0.57 -21.30 0.66
N ALA A 66 -0.45 -22.10 1.04
CA ALA A 66 -0.50 -23.57 1.04
C ALA A 66 0.20 -24.25 2.25
N ARG A 67 -0.56 -25.07 2.99
CA ARG A 67 -0.10 -25.69 4.25
C ARG A 67 0.71 -26.99 4.09
N VAL A 68 0.77 -27.64 2.91
CA VAL A 68 1.31 -29.03 2.84
C VAL A 68 2.02 -29.47 1.53
N ALA A 69 2.04 -28.75 0.40
CA ALA A 69 2.55 -29.34 -0.87
C ALA A 69 3.56 -28.54 -1.70
N GLU A 70 3.77 -27.24 -1.47
CA GLU A 70 4.70 -26.42 -2.26
C GLU A 70 5.39 -25.39 -1.34
N ALA A 71 6.34 -25.88 -0.53
CA ALA A 71 6.98 -25.07 0.51
C ALA A 71 8.02 -24.09 -0.05
N ASP A 72 8.73 -24.44 -1.12
CA ASP A 72 9.72 -23.53 -1.70
C ASP A 72 9.07 -22.60 -2.71
N MET A 73 9.24 -21.29 -2.53
CA MET A 73 8.84 -20.25 -3.48
C MET A 73 10.01 -19.29 -3.66
N TYR A 74 9.95 -18.42 -4.66
CA TYR A 74 10.97 -17.38 -4.82
C TYR A 74 10.39 -16.02 -5.13
N LEU A 75 11.11 -14.99 -4.67
CA LEU A 75 10.78 -13.58 -4.81
C LEU A 75 11.47 -13.01 -6.05
N VAL A 76 10.72 -12.33 -6.90
CA VAL A 76 11.24 -11.56 -8.03
C VAL A 76 11.01 -10.07 -7.74
N PRO A 77 12.06 -9.26 -7.55
CA PRO A 77 11.91 -7.85 -7.21
C PRO A 77 11.36 -7.03 -8.39
N ASP A 78 10.38 -6.19 -8.10
CA ASP A 78 9.92 -5.13 -8.99
C ASP A 78 10.79 -3.89 -8.82
N LEU A 79 11.75 -3.71 -9.72
CA LEU A 79 12.73 -2.63 -9.65
C LEU A 79 12.11 -1.22 -9.73
N SER A 80 10.87 -1.09 -10.24
CA SER A 80 10.16 0.20 -10.26
C SER A 80 9.74 0.65 -8.86
N THR A 81 9.73 -0.28 -7.90
CA THR A 81 9.33 -0.06 -6.51
C THR A 81 10.53 0.14 -5.59
N TYR A 82 11.65 0.65 -6.08
CA TYR A 82 12.76 1.00 -5.19
C TYR A 82 12.40 2.22 -4.32
N ALA A 83 12.58 2.10 -3.00
CA ALA A 83 12.47 3.21 -2.06
C ALA A 83 13.41 3.05 -0.86
N VAL A 84 14.02 4.16 -0.40
CA VAL A 84 14.82 4.17 0.83
C VAL A 84 13.89 4.13 2.05
N ILE A 85 14.23 3.37 3.09
CA ILE A 85 13.47 3.30 4.34
C ILE A 85 13.97 4.39 5.30
N PRO A 86 13.21 5.48 5.56
CA PRO A 86 13.75 6.66 6.23
C PRO A 86 14.22 6.43 7.68
N TRP A 87 13.56 5.53 8.41
CA TRP A 87 13.88 5.21 9.81
C TRP A 87 14.97 4.14 9.98
N MET A 88 15.47 3.54 8.89
CA MET A 88 16.56 2.55 8.92
C MET A 88 17.86 3.17 8.38
N ARG A 89 18.24 4.31 8.94
CA ARG A 89 19.46 5.05 8.62
C ARG A 89 20.36 5.05 9.87
N GLY A 90 21.38 4.19 9.86
CA GLY A 90 22.43 4.13 10.89
C GLY A 90 23.78 4.56 10.31
N GLU A 91 24.84 3.78 10.55
CA GLU A 91 26.11 3.93 9.83
C GLU A 91 25.95 3.73 8.32
N THR A 92 24.91 2.97 7.91
CA THR A 92 24.57 2.71 6.52
C THR A 92 23.04 2.66 6.35
N ALA A 93 22.53 2.93 5.14
CA ALA A 93 21.11 2.98 4.88
C ALA A 93 20.53 1.66 4.33
N THR A 94 19.22 1.46 4.54
CA THR A 94 18.45 0.33 4.01
C THR A 94 17.38 0.83 3.05
N ALA A 95 17.22 0.14 1.91
CA ALA A 95 16.13 0.38 0.97
C ALA A 95 15.23 -0.86 0.85
N ARG A 96 14.09 -0.72 0.17
CA ARG A 96 13.16 -1.81 -0.13
C ARG A 96 12.89 -1.94 -1.61
N LEU A 97 12.52 -3.15 -2.00
CA LEU A 97 11.91 -3.51 -3.28
C LEU A 97 10.69 -4.37 -2.97
N ILE A 98 9.56 -4.06 -3.59
CA ILE A 98 8.37 -4.92 -3.55
C ILE A 98 8.58 -6.05 -4.54
N CYS A 99 8.27 -7.27 -4.12
CA CYS A 99 8.51 -8.49 -4.86
C CYS A 99 7.19 -9.12 -5.28
N TRP A 100 7.27 -9.80 -6.40
CA TRP A 100 6.29 -10.77 -6.83
C TRP A 100 6.70 -12.15 -6.32
N VAL A 101 5.72 -13.03 -6.13
CA VAL A 101 5.98 -14.40 -5.66
C VAL A 101 5.81 -15.39 -6.80
N PHE A 102 6.76 -16.30 -6.97
CA PHE A 102 6.76 -17.33 -8.00
C PHE A 102 6.87 -18.73 -7.39
N THR A 103 6.27 -19.69 -8.07
CA THR A 103 6.37 -21.12 -7.77
C THR A 103 7.69 -21.68 -8.30
N PRO A 104 8.16 -22.85 -7.82
CA PRO A 104 9.36 -23.51 -8.36
C PRO A 104 9.30 -23.82 -9.87
N ALA A 105 8.09 -23.90 -10.43
CA ALA A 105 7.86 -24.11 -11.86
C ALA A 105 8.13 -22.86 -12.71
N GLY A 106 8.43 -21.71 -12.08
CA GLY A 106 8.66 -20.45 -12.78
C GLY A 106 7.39 -19.65 -13.09
N GLU A 107 6.27 -20.00 -12.46
CA GLU A 107 4.97 -19.37 -12.68
C GLU A 107 4.64 -18.39 -11.55
N PRO A 108 3.97 -17.25 -11.82
CA PRO A 108 3.50 -16.37 -10.76
C PRO A 108 2.55 -17.13 -9.82
N PHE A 109 2.78 -17.01 -8.52
CA PHE A 109 1.99 -17.71 -7.52
C PHE A 109 0.54 -17.19 -7.51
N ALA A 110 -0.42 -18.09 -7.71
CA ALA A 110 -1.82 -17.72 -7.86
C ALA A 110 -2.43 -17.08 -6.59
N GLY A 111 -1.83 -17.34 -5.43
CA GLY A 111 -2.23 -16.78 -4.13
C GLY A 111 -1.54 -15.47 -3.74
N ASP A 112 -0.62 -14.95 -4.56
CA ASP A 112 -0.01 -13.62 -4.35
C ASP A 112 -1.07 -12.53 -4.59
N PRO A 113 -1.50 -11.77 -3.56
CA PRO A 113 -2.53 -10.75 -3.71
C PRO A 113 -2.17 -9.67 -4.75
N ARG A 114 -0.89 -9.34 -4.87
CA ARG A 114 -0.40 -8.37 -5.85
C ARG A 114 -0.57 -8.90 -7.27
N TYR A 115 -0.31 -10.19 -7.48
CA TYR A 115 -0.57 -10.86 -8.75
C TYR A 115 -2.07 -11.00 -9.05
N VAL A 116 -2.92 -11.26 -8.04
CA VAL A 116 -4.38 -11.26 -8.21
C VAL A 116 -4.86 -9.92 -8.76
N LEU A 117 -4.41 -8.80 -8.18
CA LEU A 117 -4.73 -7.47 -8.69
C LEU A 117 -4.19 -7.25 -10.12
N LEU A 118 -2.97 -7.72 -10.42
CA LEU A 118 -2.39 -7.58 -11.75
C LEU A 118 -3.25 -8.28 -12.82
N ARG A 119 -3.84 -9.45 -12.52
CA ARG A 119 -4.76 -10.14 -13.45
C ARG A 119 -6.01 -9.31 -13.72
N ALA A 120 -6.61 -8.70 -12.70
CA ALA A 120 -7.77 -7.83 -12.87
C ALA A 120 -7.44 -6.56 -13.69
N VAL A 121 -6.29 -5.94 -13.43
CA VAL A 121 -5.81 -4.77 -14.19
C VAL A 121 -5.52 -5.14 -15.65
N LYS A 122 -4.97 -6.33 -15.92
CA LYS A 122 -4.77 -6.81 -17.29
C LYS A 122 -6.09 -7.04 -18.03
N ALA A 123 -7.08 -7.62 -17.36
CA ALA A 123 -8.41 -7.79 -17.95
C ALA A 123 -9.08 -6.44 -18.27
N ALA A 124 -8.94 -5.43 -17.41
CA ALA A 124 -9.39 -4.07 -17.72
C ALA A 124 -8.67 -3.49 -18.95
N ARG A 125 -7.35 -3.74 -19.06
CA ARG A 125 -6.54 -3.27 -20.18
C ARG A 125 -6.89 -3.94 -21.51
N GLU A 126 -7.24 -5.22 -21.49
CA GLU A 126 -7.77 -5.95 -22.67
C GLU A 126 -9.10 -5.36 -23.17
N LEU A 127 -9.86 -4.71 -22.28
CA LEU A 127 -11.07 -3.96 -22.61
C LEU A 127 -10.78 -2.51 -23.04
N GLY A 128 -9.51 -2.10 -23.14
CA GLY A 128 -9.11 -0.74 -23.50
C GLY A 128 -9.07 0.24 -22.32
N PHE A 129 -9.13 -0.25 -21.08
CA PHE A 129 -9.15 0.61 -19.88
C PHE A 129 -7.89 0.49 -19.03
N GLU A 130 -7.44 1.63 -18.50
CA GLU A 130 -6.51 1.72 -17.39
C GLU A 130 -7.28 1.98 -16.09
N TYR A 131 -7.12 1.10 -15.11
CA TYR A 131 -7.79 1.20 -13.82
C TYR A 131 -6.92 1.96 -12.81
N ARG A 132 -7.44 3.05 -12.28
CA ARG A 132 -6.77 3.92 -11.31
C ARG A 132 -7.56 4.04 -10.02
N THR A 133 -6.85 4.20 -8.91
CA THR A 133 -7.44 4.34 -7.57
C THR A 133 -6.77 5.43 -6.75
N ALA A 134 -7.54 6.11 -5.89
CA ALA A 134 -7.09 7.06 -4.88
C ALA A 134 -7.70 6.68 -3.52
N PRO A 135 -6.91 6.06 -2.64
CA PRO A 135 -7.34 5.73 -1.28
C PRO A 135 -7.30 6.94 -0.34
N GLU A 136 -8.38 7.12 0.41
CA GLU A 136 -8.44 7.92 1.64
C GLU A 136 -8.23 6.92 2.79
N VAL A 137 -7.20 7.12 3.61
CA VAL A 137 -6.86 6.16 4.67
C VAL A 137 -7.03 6.81 6.03
N GLU A 138 -8.09 6.41 6.74
CA GLU A 138 -8.33 6.84 8.11
C GLU A 138 -7.59 5.94 9.12
N PHE A 139 -7.14 6.54 10.21
CA PHE A 139 -6.46 5.84 11.30
C PHE A 139 -6.61 6.58 12.63
N PHE A 140 -6.37 5.85 13.72
CA PHE A 140 -6.28 6.43 15.06
C PHE A 140 -4.84 6.48 15.55
N LEU A 141 -4.49 7.58 16.22
CA LEU A 141 -3.30 7.70 17.06
C LEU A 141 -3.67 7.62 18.53
N PHE A 142 -3.08 6.63 19.20
CA PHE A 142 -3.21 6.45 20.64
C PHE A 142 -1.88 6.65 21.34
N ARG A 143 -1.93 7.11 22.60
CA ARG A 143 -0.81 7.00 23.53
C ARG A 143 -0.94 5.68 24.28
N ARG A 144 0.21 5.07 24.57
CA ARG A 144 0.32 4.03 25.57
C ARG A 144 0.81 4.65 26.87
N ASP A 145 0.07 4.52 27.95
CA ASP A 145 0.53 4.98 29.27
C ASP A 145 1.51 3.98 29.91
N ASP A 146 2.11 4.36 31.05
CA ASP A 146 3.09 3.55 31.78
C ASP A 146 2.49 2.23 32.32
N ALA A 147 1.17 2.16 32.46
CA ALA A 147 0.44 0.95 32.83
C ALA A 147 0.08 0.07 31.61
N GLY A 148 0.43 0.52 30.41
CA GLY A 148 0.19 -0.17 29.14
C GLY A 148 -1.19 0.06 28.55
N GLN A 149 -2.01 0.95 29.12
CA GLN A 149 -3.33 1.30 28.58
C GLN A 149 -3.22 2.16 27.33
N ILE A 150 -4.14 1.94 26.38
CA ILE A 150 -4.19 2.62 25.09
C ILE A 150 -5.36 3.60 25.12
N ALA A 151 -5.09 4.89 24.93
CA ALA A 151 -6.12 5.93 24.89
C ALA A 151 -5.77 7.01 23.85
N PRO A 152 -6.77 7.72 23.28
CA PRO A 152 -6.53 8.93 22.47
C PRO A 152 -5.66 9.94 23.21
N LEU A 153 -4.90 10.74 22.47
CA LEU A 153 -4.13 11.83 23.08
C LEU A 153 -5.09 12.82 23.78
N PRO A 154 -4.84 13.19 25.05
CA PRO A 154 -5.78 14.05 25.81
C PRO A 154 -6.06 15.42 25.18
N HIS A 155 -5.16 15.90 24.31
CA HIS A 155 -5.22 17.18 23.63
C HIS A 155 -5.60 17.06 22.14
N ASP A 156 -5.79 15.84 21.65
CA ASP A 156 -6.29 15.55 20.30
C ASP A 156 -7.81 15.32 20.36
N GLN A 157 -8.51 16.38 20.75
CA GLN A 157 -9.98 16.46 20.73
C GLN A 157 -10.47 17.28 19.54
N ALA A 158 -9.59 17.51 18.57
CA ALA A 158 -9.91 18.16 17.31
C ALA A 158 -10.97 17.33 16.55
N SER A 159 -11.86 18.03 15.87
CA SER A 159 -12.84 17.45 14.96
C SER A 159 -12.48 17.80 13.50
N TYR A 160 -13.35 17.44 12.59
CA TYR A 160 -13.16 17.56 11.14
C TYR A 160 -12.65 18.94 10.71
N PHE A 161 -11.47 18.96 10.11
CA PHE A 161 -10.75 20.17 9.64
C PHE A 161 -10.40 21.23 10.70
N ASP A 162 -10.42 20.89 11.99
CA ASP A 162 -9.97 21.82 13.02
C ASP A 162 -8.49 22.18 12.84
N PHE A 163 -8.21 23.48 12.82
CA PHE A 163 -6.84 24.00 12.82
C PHE A 163 -6.31 24.03 14.26
N THR A 164 -5.58 22.99 14.64
CA THR A 164 -4.99 22.88 15.97
C THR A 164 -3.49 23.23 15.96
N THR A 165 -2.87 23.19 17.13
CA THR A 165 -1.40 23.27 17.30
C THR A 165 -0.88 22.07 18.07
N ASP A 166 -1.63 20.97 18.04
CA ASP A 166 -1.35 19.77 18.81
C ASP A 166 -0.14 18.97 18.26
N LEU A 167 0.30 18.00 19.06
CA LEU A 167 1.34 17.06 18.66
C LEU A 167 0.92 16.24 17.44
N ALA A 168 -0.37 15.98 17.24
CA ALA A 168 -0.86 15.16 16.14
C ALA A 168 -0.58 15.80 14.78
N ILE A 169 -0.66 17.14 14.64
CA ILE A 169 -0.22 17.84 13.41
C ILE A 169 1.26 17.57 13.12
N GLN A 170 2.13 17.69 14.11
CA GLN A 170 3.57 17.50 13.90
C GLN A 170 3.88 16.07 13.45
N VAL A 171 3.25 15.09 14.11
CA VAL A 171 3.35 13.67 13.77
C VAL A 171 2.81 13.41 12.36
N ARG A 172 1.63 13.95 11.99
CA ARG A 172 1.08 13.80 10.64
C ARG A 172 1.98 14.42 9.57
N GLN A 173 2.53 15.60 9.82
CA GLN A 173 3.49 16.21 8.88
C GLN A 173 4.75 15.34 8.70
N GLU A 174 5.23 14.69 9.76
CA GLU A 174 6.34 13.74 9.66
C GLU A 174 5.97 12.46 8.90
N MET A 175 4.75 11.94 9.11
CA MET A 175 4.20 10.83 8.33
C MET A 175 4.16 11.17 6.84
N VAL A 176 3.66 12.36 6.47
CA VAL A 176 3.63 12.83 5.08
C VAL A 176 5.03 12.95 4.49
N ARG A 177 5.99 13.57 5.21
CA ARG A 177 7.38 13.66 4.74
C ARG A 177 8.01 12.28 4.52
N THR A 178 7.78 11.36 5.45
CA THR A 178 8.27 9.97 5.37
C THR A 178 7.71 9.27 4.13
N LEU A 179 6.40 9.42 3.89
CA LEU A 179 5.74 8.87 2.71
C LEU A 179 6.28 9.45 1.40
N GLN A 180 6.50 10.76 1.34
CA GLN A 180 7.08 11.43 0.17
C GLN A 180 8.49 10.93 -0.15
N ILE A 181 9.35 10.71 0.86
CA ILE A 181 10.67 10.11 0.68
C ILE A 181 10.56 8.71 0.08
N MET A 182 9.51 7.96 0.46
CA MET A 182 9.23 6.62 -0.06
C MET A 182 8.48 6.61 -1.41
N GLY A 183 8.29 7.78 -2.03
CA GLY A 183 7.62 7.92 -3.33
C GLY A 183 6.10 7.84 -3.28
N VAL A 184 5.49 7.94 -2.10
CA VAL A 184 4.02 8.00 -1.94
C VAL A 184 3.57 9.46 -2.06
N ARG A 185 2.59 9.71 -2.93
CA ARG A 185 2.04 11.05 -3.15
C ARG A 185 0.80 11.24 -2.29
N VAL A 186 0.92 12.08 -1.26
CA VAL A 186 -0.19 12.50 -0.40
C VAL A 186 -0.74 13.83 -0.92
N GLU A 187 -2.04 13.93 -1.13
CA GLU A 187 -2.74 15.15 -1.57
C GLU A 187 -3.15 16.03 -0.39
N ALA A 188 -3.69 15.41 0.65
CA ALA A 188 -4.16 16.11 1.85
C ALA A 188 -4.01 15.27 3.12
N SER A 189 -4.07 15.96 4.26
CA SER A 189 -4.03 15.39 5.60
C SER A 189 -4.82 16.26 6.57
N HIS A 190 -5.67 15.65 7.39
CA HIS A 190 -6.48 16.38 8.35
C HIS A 190 -6.83 15.55 9.59
N HIS A 191 -7.39 16.23 10.60
CA HIS A 191 -8.15 15.57 11.66
C HIS A 191 -9.49 15.09 11.11
N GLU A 192 -9.91 13.95 11.62
CA GLU A 192 -11.21 13.35 11.33
C GLU A 192 -12.22 13.61 12.47
N LEU A 193 -13.42 13.06 12.35
CA LEU A 193 -14.56 13.35 13.24
C LEU A 193 -14.38 12.89 14.69
N ALA A 194 -13.62 11.80 14.94
CA ALA A 194 -13.37 11.32 16.30
C ALA A 194 -12.05 11.84 16.87
N ALA A 195 -12.01 12.01 18.20
CA ALA A 195 -10.80 12.33 18.93
C ALA A 195 -9.70 11.28 18.68
N GLY A 196 -8.51 11.73 18.28
CA GLY A 196 -7.40 10.85 17.90
C GLY A 196 -7.49 10.28 16.48
N GLN A 197 -8.51 10.63 15.70
CA GLN A 197 -8.70 10.15 14.33
C GLN A 197 -8.11 11.12 13.32
N HIS A 198 -7.49 10.56 12.29
CA HIS A 198 -6.85 11.30 11.22
C HIS A 198 -7.04 10.61 9.88
N GLU A 199 -6.81 11.36 8.82
CA GLU A 199 -6.88 10.89 7.44
C GLU A 199 -5.66 11.35 6.63
N LEU A 200 -5.24 10.51 5.70
CA LEU A 200 -4.30 10.83 4.63
C LEU A 200 -4.89 10.44 3.28
N ASP A 201 -4.94 11.40 2.36
CA ASP A 201 -5.48 11.22 1.02
C ASP A 201 -4.34 10.94 0.06
N LEU A 202 -4.40 9.79 -0.62
CA LEU A 202 -3.40 9.43 -1.61
C LEU A 202 -3.83 9.87 -3.01
N ALA A 203 -2.88 10.39 -3.78
CA ALA A 203 -3.11 10.82 -5.14
C ALA A 203 -3.53 9.66 -6.04
N MET A 204 -4.44 9.92 -6.98
CA MET A 204 -4.89 8.90 -7.92
C MET A 204 -3.74 8.42 -8.81
N THR A 205 -3.56 7.10 -8.87
CA THR A 205 -2.55 6.45 -9.70
C THR A 205 -3.03 5.07 -10.15
N GLU A 206 -2.24 4.37 -10.98
CA GLU A 206 -2.55 3.01 -11.43
C GLU A 206 -2.76 2.08 -10.22
N ALA A 207 -3.74 1.17 -10.32
CA ALA A 207 -4.20 0.39 -9.17
C ALA A 207 -3.09 -0.43 -8.46
N ILE A 208 -2.11 -0.96 -9.20
CA ILE A 208 -0.96 -1.68 -8.61
C ILE A 208 -0.11 -0.72 -7.77
N ALA A 209 0.25 0.43 -8.33
CA ALA A 209 1.04 1.44 -7.62
C ALA A 209 0.26 1.98 -6.40
N SER A 210 -1.05 2.20 -6.54
CA SER A 210 -1.92 2.65 -5.46
C SER A 210 -1.98 1.63 -4.30
N ALA A 211 -2.09 0.34 -4.60
CA ALA A 211 -2.03 -0.73 -3.61
C ALA A 211 -0.67 -0.79 -2.90
N ASP A 212 0.43 -0.71 -3.68
CA ASP A 212 1.81 -0.68 -3.15
C ASP A 212 2.03 0.53 -2.22
N GLN A 213 1.49 1.70 -2.57
CA GLN A 213 1.53 2.92 -1.75
C GLN A 213 0.70 2.78 -0.47
N THR A 214 -0.48 2.17 -0.55
CA THR A 214 -1.36 1.93 0.62
C THR A 214 -0.70 0.99 1.63
N VAL A 215 -0.07 -0.08 1.15
CA VAL A 215 0.69 -1.01 2.00
C VAL A 215 1.91 -0.30 2.61
N THR A 216 2.61 0.52 1.82
CA THR A 216 3.74 1.35 2.30
C THR A 216 3.32 2.30 3.41
N LEU A 217 2.19 2.99 3.22
CA LEU A 217 1.59 3.89 4.20
C LEU A 217 1.42 3.21 5.55
N ARG A 218 0.82 2.02 5.59
CA ARG A 218 0.50 1.34 6.86
C ARG A 218 1.71 1.09 7.75
N TYR A 219 2.85 0.64 7.19
CA TYR A 219 4.04 0.39 8.01
C TYR A 219 4.89 1.65 8.25
N ALA A 220 4.89 2.60 7.32
CA ALA A 220 5.58 3.88 7.51
C ALA A 220 4.94 4.69 8.64
N LEU A 221 3.61 4.76 8.68
CA LEU A 221 2.88 5.41 9.77
C LEU A 221 3.15 4.74 11.12
N LYS A 222 3.25 3.41 11.16
CA LYS A 222 3.64 2.67 12.38
C LYS A 222 5.03 3.05 12.85
N ALA A 223 6.00 3.14 11.95
CA ALA A 223 7.37 3.52 12.30
C ALA A 223 7.44 4.96 12.87
N VAL A 224 6.76 5.91 12.22
CA VAL A 224 6.70 7.30 12.70
C VAL A 224 5.98 7.37 14.05
N ALA A 225 4.80 6.75 14.18
CA ALA A 225 4.07 6.75 15.45
C ALA A 225 4.92 6.17 16.59
N GLN A 226 5.62 5.06 16.36
CA GLN A 226 6.50 4.44 17.35
C GLN A 226 7.64 5.37 17.78
N ALA A 227 8.24 6.13 16.86
CA ALA A 227 9.29 7.12 17.19
C ALA A 227 8.78 8.23 18.11
N HIS A 228 7.47 8.49 18.12
CA HIS A 228 6.80 9.47 18.98
C HIS A 228 6.14 8.85 20.22
N ASN A 229 6.43 7.58 20.54
CA ASN A 229 5.76 6.81 21.62
C ASN A 229 4.23 6.75 21.46
N LEU A 230 3.76 6.74 20.22
CA LEU A 230 2.36 6.58 19.85
C LEU A 230 2.12 5.20 19.23
N HIS A 231 0.88 4.76 19.30
CA HIS A 231 0.38 3.57 18.64
C HIS A 231 -0.61 3.99 17.57
N VAL A 232 -0.29 3.73 16.30
CA VAL A 232 -1.24 3.89 15.20
C VAL A 232 -2.02 2.59 14.98
N THR A 233 -3.32 2.72 14.76
CA THR A 233 -4.16 1.60 14.34
C THR A 233 -5.05 1.95 13.16
N PHE A 234 -5.24 0.97 12.28
CA PHE A 234 -6.14 1.00 11.12
C PHE A 234 -7.34 0.07 11.34
N MET A 235 -7.63 -0.25 12.60
CA MET A 235 -8.76 -1.09 12.99
C MET A 235 -10.07 -0.38 12.60
N PRO A 236 -11.03 -1.06 11.95
CA PRO A 236 -12.29 -0.43 11.51
C PRO A 236 -13.07 0.24 12.64
N LYS A 237 -13.08 -0.37 13.82
CA LYS A 237 -13.83 0.14 14.97
C LYS A 237 -13.06 -0.06 16.29
N PRO A 238 -12.07 0.79 16.59
CA PRO A 238 -11.24 0.61 17.78
C PRO A 238 -11.94 1.04 19.08
N ILE A 239 -12.95 1.92 18.99
CA ILE A 239 -13.68 2.45 20.15
C ILE A 239 -15.19 2.29 19.93
N GLN A 240 -15.88 1.73 20.91
CA GLN A 240 -17.34 1.59 20.88
C GLN A 240 -18.04 2.95 21.03
N GLY A 241 -19.09 3.19 20.24
CA GLY A 241 -19.94 4.38 20.37
C GLY A 241 -19.41 5.68 19.75
N THR A 242 -18.26 5.65 19.06
CA THR A 242 -17.73 6.76 18.25
C THR A 242 -17.68 6.41 16.76
N TYR A 243 -17.05 7.22 15.90
CA TYR A 243 -16.81 6.93 14.48
C TYR A 243 -15.82 5.75 14.29
N GLY A 244 -15.90 5.08 13.14
CA GLY A 244 -14.93 4.05 12.76
C GLY A 244 -13.86 4.63 11.84
N SER A 245 -12.88 3.82 11.44
CA SER A 245 -11.93 4.16 10.38
C SER A 245 -12.29 3.46 9.07
N GLY A 246 -12.51 4.25 8.03
CA GLY A 246 -12.68 3.81 6.66
C GLY A 246 -11.37 3.72 5.87
N MET A 247 -11.42 2.99 4.76
CA MET A 247 -10.50 3.21 3.65
C MET A 247 -11.34 3.43 2.40
N HIS A 248 -11.74 4.67 2.14
CA HIS A 248 -12.52 4.98 0.95
C HIS A 248 -11.61 4.86 -0.27
N ILE A 249 -12.10 4.23 -1.34
CA ILE A 249 -11.33 4.06 -2.56
C ILE A 249 -12.09 4.77 -3.67
N HIS A 250 -11.59 5.92 -4.08
CA HIS A 250 -12.00 6.57 -5.32
C HIS A 250 -11.46 5.76 -6.49
N GLN A 251 -12.33 5.41 -7.42
CA GLN A 251 -12.04 4.49 -8.52
C GLN A 251 -12.33 5.17 -9.85
N GLY A 252 -11.46 4.95 -10.84
CA GLY A 252 -11.65 5.47 -12.18
C GLY A 252 -11.18 4.49 -13.24
N LEU A 253 -11.95 4.41 -14.33
CA LEU A 253 -11.46 3.84 -15.59
C LEU A 253 -11.04 4.99 -16.51
N PHE A 254 -9.88 4.83 -17.12
CA PHE A 254 -9.31 5.76 -18.07
C PHE A 254 -9.10 5.02 -19.38
N ASP A 255 -9.31 5.71 -20.49
CA ASP A 255 -9.00 5.17 -21.81
C ASP A 255 -7.49 4.90 -21.90
N ALA A 256 -7.10 3.67 -22.22
CA ALA A 256 -5.72 3.22 -22.11
C ALA A 256 -4.77 3.88 -23.15
N GLU A 257 -5.32 4.48 -24.21
CA GLU A 257 -4.54 5.16 -25.24
C GLU A 257 -4.47 6.67 -25.01
N THR A 258 -5.61 7.29 -24.67
CA THR A 258 -5.75 8.74 -24.57
C THR A 258 -5.59 9.27 -23.14
N GLY A 259 -5.71 8.40 -22.13
CA GLY A 259 -5.67 8.78 -20.72
C GLY A 259 -6.89 9.58 -20.25
N ARG A 260 -7.97 9.63 -21.04
CA ARG A 260 -9.21 10.34 -20.69
C ARG A 260 -10.03 9.52 -19.69
N ASN A 261 -10.58 10.17 -18.66
CA ASN A 261 -11.53 9.53 -17.73
C ASN A 261 -12.80 9.11 -18.49
N VAL A 262 -13.09 7.80 -18.54
CA VAL A 262 -14.26 7.27 -19.27
C VAL A 262 -15.55 7.33 -18.48
N PHE A 263 -15.50 7.63 -17.18
CA PHE A 263 -16.70 7.87 -16.36
C PHE A 263 -17.30 9.24 -16.56
N ALA A 264 -16.52 10.22 -17.05
CA ALA A 264 -17.01 11.58 -17.22
C ALA A 264 -17.91 11.71 -18.45
N ASP A 265 -19.13 12.20 -18.25
CA ASP A 265 -20.01 12.67 -19.33
C ASP A 265 -20.61 14.03 -18.96
N PRO A 266 -20.11 15.15 -19.52
CA PRO A 266 -20.60 16.49 -19.17
C PRO A 266 -22.04 16.76 -19.63
N ASN A 267 -22.62 15.89 -20.47
CA ASN A 267 -23.99 16.05 -20.96
C ASN A 267 -25.01 15.22 -20.15
N ASP A 268 -24.54 14.36 -19.25
CA ASP A 268 -25.39 13.60 -18.34
C ASP A 268 -25.75 14.41 -17.08
N GLU A 269 -26.96 14.22 -16.54
CA GLU A 269 -27.46 14.94 -15.35
C GLU A 269 -26.52 14.79 -14.13
N TYR A 270 -25.90 13.63 -13.97
CA TYR A 270 -24.99 13.34 -12.86
C TYR A 270 -23.52 13.45 -13.25
N GLY A 271 -23.22 13.92 -14.46
CA GLY A 271 -21.86 13.95 -14.99
C GLY A 271 -21.28 12.56 -15.27
N LEU A 272 -22.12 11.51 -15.30
CA LEU A 272 -21.70 10.11 -15.28
C LEU A 272 -22.09 9.38 -16.57
N SER A 273 -21.06 8.91 -17.29
CA SER A 273 -21.19 8.16 -18.53
C SER A 273 -21.91 6.81 -18.33
N GLU A 274 -22.37 6.22 -19.43
CA GLU A 274 -22.96 4.88 -19.43
C GLU A 274 -21.99 3.82 -18.88
N VAL A 275 -20.70 3.92 -19.23
CA VAL A 275 -19.63 3.05 -18.70
C VAL A 275 -19.51 3.20 -17.19
N GLY A 276 -19.55 4.44 -16.67
CA GLY A 276 -19.55 4.70 -15.23
C GLY A 276 -20.75 4.09 -14.51
N ARG A 277 -21.94 4.17 -15.11
CA ARG A 277 -23.17 3.55 -14.58
C ARG A 277 -23.07 2.02 -14.55
N TYR A 278 -22.56 1.38 -15.61
CA TYR A 278 -22.35 -0.07 -15.61
C TYR A 278 -21.30 -0.53 -14.59
N PHE A 279 -20.23 0.25 -14.41
CA PHE A 279 -19.24 -0.03 -13.38
C PHE A 279 -19.86 -0.03 -11.99
N VAL A 280 -20.64 1.01 -11.65
CA VAL A 280 -21.38 1.09 -10.37
C VAL A 280 -22.38 -0.05 -10.24
N ALA A 281 -23.12 -0.38 -11.30
CA ALA A 281 -24.09 -1.48 -11.29
C ALA A 281 -23.41 -2.83 -10.95
N GLY A 282 -22.23 -3.10 -11.51
CA GLY A 282 -21.45 -4.30 -11.20
C GLY A 282 -21.03 -4.36 -9.72
N GLN A 283 -20.53 -3.25 -9.17
CA GLN A 283 -20.15 -3.16 -7.75
C GLN A 283 -21.37 -3.42 -6.84
N LEU A 284 -22.51 -2.80 -7.13
CA LEU A 284 -23.74 -3.00 -6.35
C LEU A 284 -24.27 -4.43 -6.45
N TYR A 285 -24.24 -5.02 -7.64
CA TYR A 285 -24.66 -6.41 -7.86
C TYR A 285 -23.81 -7.39 -7.04
N HIS A 286 -22.49 -7.16 -6.97
CA HIS A 286 -21.55 -8.02 -6.25
C HIS A 286 -21.27 -7.60 -4.81
N ALA A 287 -21.88 -6.52 -4.31
CA ALA A 287 -21.57 -5.89 -3.03
C ALA A 287 -21.48 -6.89 -1.87
N ARG A 288 -22.47 -7.79 -1.74
CA ARG A 288 -22.51 -8.78 -0.65
C ARG A 288 -21.34 -9.77 -0.70
N ALA A 289 -20.90 -10.14 -1.90
CA ALA A 289 -19.80 -11.09 -2.07
C ALA A 289 -18.45 -10.41 -1.82
N ILE A 290 -18.26 -9.19 -2.31
CA ILE A 290 -16.99 -8.46 -2.15
C ILE A 290 -16.76 -7.99 -0.70
N THR A 291 -17.81 -7.81 0.12
CA THR A 291 -17.68 -7.45 1.54
C THR A 291 -16.76 -8.38 2.32
N ALA A 292 -16.74 -9.68 2.00
CA ALA A 292 -15.85 -10.62 2.68
C ALA A 292 -14.35 -10.32 2.46
N VAL A 293 -14.02 -9.59 1.39
CA VAL A 293 -12.65 -9.18 1.03
C VAL A 293 -12.38 -7.74 1.45
N THR A 294 -13.34 -6.82 1.22
CA THR A 294 -13.18 -5.39 1.55
C THR A 294 -13.39 -5.09 3.04
N SER A 295 -14.01 -6.00 3.78
CA SER A 295 -14.21 -5.93 5.24
C SER A 295 -13.89 -7.29 5.87
N PRO A 296 -12.61 -7.70 5.87
CA PRO A 296 -12.21 -9.09 6.14
C PRO A 296 -12.14 -9.44 7.64
N LEU A 297 -12.31 -8.47 8.53
CA LEU A 297 -12.23 -8.65 9.97
C LEU A 297 -13.64 -8.76 10.58
N VAL A 298 -13.72 -9.40 11.76
CA VAL A 298 -14.95 -9.43 12.56
C VAL A 298 -15.31 -8.02 13.09
N ASN A 299 -14.30 -7.18 13.29
CA ASN A 299 -14.43 -5.83 13.86
C ASN A 299 -15.05 -4.84 12.88
#